data_AF-A0A1S2Q5D9-F1
#
_entry.id   AF-A0A1S2Q5D9-F1
#
_cell.length_a   1.000
_cell.length_b   1.000
_cell.length_c   1.000
_cell.angle_alpha   90.00
_cell.angle_beta   90.00
_cell.angle_gamma   90.00
#
_symmetry.space_group_name_H-M   'P 1'
#
loop_
_entity.id
_entity.type
_entity.pdbx_description
1 polymer ?
#
loop_
_entity_poly.entity_id
_entity_poly.type
_entity_poly.pdbx_seq_one_letter_code
_entity_poly.pdbx_strand_id
1 'polypeptide(L)'
;MAPARRHHLTEREQQAVEAFLRDRGAALIPHPGGTLLGHLERVRRLLADWGADSVVQTAGLCHATYGTDGFEPTLLPVTDRAALVALIGQQAEALVYFYAGCDRAATYPRLDGTEAVVFRNRFTGREHQPPAEALRAFLTITAANELDVLAHNSDLARQHGPGLYRLLTRVGPLLPPAARDAVARRLG
;
A
#
# COMPACT_ATOMS: atom_id res chain seq x y z
N MET A 1 6.36 -27.48 -13.18
CA MET A 1 6.48 -26.37 -12.20
C MET A 1 5.43 -26.57 -11.14
N ALA A 2 5.81 -26.78 -9.89
CA ALA A 2 4.83 -26.84 -8.79
C ALA A 2 4.19 -25.46 -8.59
N PRO A 3 2.88 -25.36 -8.31
CA PRO A 3 2.26 -24.08 -8.02
C PRO A 3 2.93 -23.49 -6.76
N ALA A 4 3.37 -22.23 -6.85
CA ALA A 4 3.87 -21.49 -5.70
C ALA A 4 2.77 -21.53 -4.62
N ARG A 5 3.07 -22.13 -3.47
CA ARG A 5 2.14 -22.13 -2.33
C ARG A 5 1.87 -20.68 -1.97
N ARG A 6 0.63 -20.24 -2.17
CA ARG A 6 0.12 -18.97 -1.65
C ARG A 6 0.14 -19.08 -0.13
N HIS A 7 1.25 -18.71 0.50
CA HIS A 7 1.42 -18.73 1.95
C HIS A 7 0.52 -17.67 2.59
N HIS A 8 -0.80 -17.85 2.65
CA HIS A 8 -1.67 -16.93 3.37
C HIS A 8 -1.15 -16.74 4.79
N LEU A 9 -1.18 -15.50 5.30
CA LEU A 9 -1.09 -15.31 6.75
C LEU A 9 -2.08 -16.25 7.40
N THR A 10 -1.64 -17.00 8.40
CA THR A 10 -2.57 -17.73 9.24
C THR A 10 -3.48 -16.71 9.93
N GLU A 11 -4.71 -17.12 10.26
CA GLU A 11 -5.66 -16.25 10.98
C GLU A 11 -5.04 -15.68 12.27
N ARG A 12 -4.18 -16.47 12.94
CA ARG A 12 -3.45 -16.06 14.15
C ARG A 12 -2.44 -14.95 13.87
N GLU A 13 -1.66 -15.06 12.79
CA GLU A 13 -0.70 -14.02 12.40
C GLU A 13 -1.43 -12.73 12.03
N GLN A 14 -2.55 -12.82 11.28
CA GLN A 14 -3.35 -11.65 10.96
C GLN A 14 -3.91 -10.97 12.23
N GLN A 15 -4.45 -11.74 13.18
CA GLN A 15 -4.94 -11.21 14.45
C GLN A 15 -3.83 -10.53 15.27
N ALA A 16 -2.61 -11.08 15.27
CA ALA A 16 -1.47 -10.46 15.94
C ALA A 16 -1.09 -9.11 15.31
N VAL A 17 -1.13 -9.01 13.98
CA VAL A 17 -0.90 -7.74 13.26
C VAL A 17 -1.98 -6.71 13.58
N GLU A 18 -3.25 -7.09 13.53
CA GLU A 18 -4.37 -6.20 13.87
C GLU A 18 -4.32 -5.74 15.33
N ALA A 19 -3.94 -6.62 16.26
CA ALA A 19 -3.72 -6.28 17.66
C ALA A 19 -2.59 -5.25 17.81
N PHE A 20 -1.44 -5.48 17.17
CA PHE A 20 -0.34 -4.52 17.16
C PHE A 20 -0.78 -3.14 16.63
N LEU A 21 -1.49 -3.09 15.50
CA LEU A 21 -1.97 -1.83 14.92
C LEU A 21 -2.96 -1.12 15.86
N ARG A 22 -3.83 -1.87 16.53
CA ARG A 22 -4.76 -1.34 17.52
C ARG A 22 -4.02 -0.76 18.73
N ASP A 23 -3.01 -1.45 19.23
CA ASP A 23 -2.17 -0.99 20.36
C ASP A 23 -1.38 0.28 20.01
N ARG A 24 -1.05 0.48 18.73
CA ARG A 24 -0.46 1.73 18.22
C ARG A 24 -1.49 2.83 17.94
N GLY A 25 -2.75 2.62 18.28
CA GLY A 25 -3.81 3.63 18.17
C GLY A 25 -4.48 3.72 16.80
N ALA A 26 -4.21 2.80 15.85
CA ALA A 26 -4.83 2.84 14.52
C ALA A 26 -6.36 2.80 14.57
N ALA A 27 -6.94 2.17 15.60
CA ALA A 27 -8.39 2.12 15.82
C ALA A 27 -8.99 3.46 16.30
N LEU A 28 -8.16 4.43 16.70
CA LEU A 28 -8.60 5.73 17.22
C LEU A 28 -8.37 6.88 16.25
N ILE A 29 -7.57 6.67 15.20
CA ILE A 29 -7.25 7.71 14.21
C ILE A 29 -8.41 7.79 13.20
N PRO A 30 -9.11 8.95 13.10
CA PRO A 30 -10.13 9.14 12.07
C PRO A 30 -9.53 9.03 10.67
N HIS A 31 -10.22 8.30 9.80
CA HIS A 31 -9.81 8.09 8.42
C HIS A 31 -11.05 7.88 7.53
N PRO A 32 -11.00 8.15 6.21
CA PRO A 32 -12.11 7.82 5.30
C PRO A 32 -12.70 6.43 5.56
N GLY A 33 -14.01 6.39 5.80
CA GLY A 33 -14.72 5.14 6.12
C GLY A 33 -14.55 4.66 7.56
N GLY A 34 -14.20 5.55 8.50
CA GLY A 34 -14.18 5.28 9.94
C GLY A 34 -12.81 5.54 10.58
N THR A 35 -12.04 4.48 10.77
CA THR A 35 -10.74 4.51 11.46
C THR A 35 -9.62 4.05 10.54
N LEU A 36 -8.37 4.43 10.85
CA LEU A 36 -7.20 3.96 10.11
C LEU A 36 -7.13 2.43 10.10
N LEU A 37 -7.39 1.76 11.24
CA LEU A 37 -7.42 0.30 11.28
C LEU A 37 -8.46 -0.28 10.32
N GLY A 38 -9.69 0.26 10.30
CA GLY A 38 -10.74 -0.21 9.39
C GLY A 38 -10.37 -0.02 7.92
N HIS A 39 -9.68 1.07 7.59
CA HIS A 39 -9.13 1.28 6.25
C HIS A 39 -8.06 0.25 5.89
N LEU A 40 -7.08 0.01 6.76
CA LEU A 40 -6.01 -0.97 6.55
C LEU A 40 -6.57 -2.38 6.31
N GLU A 41 -7.61 -2.78 7.06
CA GLU A 41 -8.33 -4.05 6.88
C GLU A 41 -9.07 -4.12 5.53
N ARG A 42 -9.66 -3.01 5.05
CA ARG A 42 -10.31 -2.95 3.72
C ARG A 42 -9.28 -3.02 2.60
N VAL A 43 -8.15 -2.33 2.73
CA VAL A 43 -7.03 -2.39 1.77
C VAL A 43 -6.50 -3.82 1.66
N ARG A 44 -6.24 -4.50 2.79
CA ARG A 44 -5.83 -5.91 2.79
C ARG A 44 -6.84 -6.80 2.07
N ARG A 45 -8.14 -6.62 2.33
CA ARG A 45 -9.21 -7.39 1.66
C ARG A 45 -9.22 -7.16 0.16
N LEU A 46 -9.11 -5.91 -0.31
CA LEU A 46 -9.01 -5.62 -1.75
C LEU A 46 -7.81 -6.33 -2.39
N LEU A 47 -6.65 -6.32 -1.73
CA LEU A 47 -5.45 -7.00 -2.21
C LEU A 47 -5.67 -8.52 -2.29
N ALA A 48 -6.33 -9.11 -1.30
CA ALA A 48 -6.69 -10.53 -1.29
C ALA A 48 -7.66 -10.88 -2.43
N ASP A 49 -8.70 -10.05 -2.63
CA ASP A 49 -9.68 -10.21 -3.71
C ASP A 49 -9.04 -10.10 -5.09
N TRP A 50 -7.97 -9.30 -5.22
CA TRP A 50 -7.17 -9.21 -6.45
C TRP A 50 -6.15 -10.34 -6.62
N GLY A 51 -6.08 -11.27 -5.67
CA GLY A 51 -5.20 -12.42 -5.70
C GLY A 51 -3.73 -12.09 -5.43
N ALA A 52 -3.44 -10.96 -4.77
CA ALA A 52 -2.09 -10.63 -4.35
C ALA A 52 -1.54 -11.70 -3.39
N ASP A 53 -0.23 -11.95 -3.39
CA ASP A 53 0.37 -12.86 -2.43
C ASP A 53 0.30 -12.30 -1.01
N SER A 54 0.62 -13.15 -0.03
CA SER A 54 0.51 -12.79 1.37
C SER A 54 1.48 -11.72 1.83
N VAL A 55 2.66 -11.60 1.23
CA VAL A 55 3.62 -10.55 1.56
C VAL A 55 3.01 -9.20 1.18
N VAL A 56 2.40 -9.10 0.00
CA VAL A 56 1.71 -7.88 -0.45
C VAL A 56 0.48 -7.59 0.39
N GLN A 57 -0.34 -8.59 0.73
CA GLN A 57 -1.49 -8.41 1.62
C GLN A 57 -1.07 -7.91 3.01
N THR A 58 -0.04 -8.53 3.61
CA THR A 58 0.50 -8.14 4.92
C THR A 58 1.07 -6.72 4.88
N ALA A 59 1.83 -6.40 3.84
CA ALA A 59 2.35 -5.05 3.65
C ALA A 59 1.21 -4.04 3.46
N GLY A 60 0.14 -4.39 2.75
CA GLY A 60 -1.05 -3.55 2.60
C GLY A 60 -1.78 -3.28 3.93
N LEU A 61 -1.91 -4.29 4.79
CA LEU A 61 -2.45 -4.14 6.15
C LEU A 61 -1.57 -3.22 7.02
N CYS A 62 -0.27 -3.15 6.75
CA CYS A 62 0.69 -2.38 7.53
C CYS A 62 1.19 -1.11 6.83
N HIS A 63 0.68 -0.75 5.65
CA HIS A 63 1.38 0.17 4.74
C HIS A 63 1.56 1.60 5.29
N ALA A 64 0.69 2.00 6.22
CA ALA A 64 0.73 3.32 6.87
C ALA A 64 1.49 3.31 8.21
N THR A 65 2.14 2.21 8.58
CA THR A 65 2.78 2.05 9.90
C THR A 65 3.84 3.13 10.17
N TYR A 66 4.65 3.46 9.15
CA TYR A 66 5.66 4.51 9.22
C TYR A 66 5.16 5.89 8.73
N GLY A 67 3.84 6.06 8.61
CA GLY A 67 3.22 7.19 7.90
C GLY A 67 3.41 7.11 6.39
N THR A 68 2.76 8.01 5.65
CA THR A 68 2.88 8.08 4.17
C THR A 68 3.04 9.53 3.72
N ASP A 69 3.44 9.74 2.46
CA ASP A 69 3.50 11.08 1.91
C ASP A 69 2.09 11.62 1.65
N GLY A 70 1.72 12.69 2.35
CA GLY A 70 0.34 13.21 2.42
C GLY A 70 -0.51 12.69 3.58
N PHE A 71 0.02 11.83 4.47
CA PHE A 71 -0.65 11.41 5.71
C PHE A 71 0.35 11.36 6.88
N GLU A 72 0.23 12.34 7.78
CA GLU A 72 1.16 12.59 8.89
C GLU A 72 1.19 11.51 9.99
N PRO A 73 0.05 10.90 10.42
CA PRO A 73 0.07 9.97 11.54
C PRO A 73 1.04 8.80 11.34
N THR A 74 1.85 8.56 12.38
CA THR A 74 2.86 7.51 12.41
C THR A 74 2.58 6.55 13.58
N LEU A 75 2.40 5.26 13.29
CA LEU A 75 2.08 4.22 14.29
C LEU A 75 3.35 3.63 14.94
N LEU A 76 4.46 3.66 14.21
CA LEU A 76 5.78 3.19 14.63
C LEU A 76 6.81 4.10 13.95
N PRO A 77 7.78 4.68 14.68
CA PRO A 77 8.83 5.46 14.04
C PRO A 77 9.69 4.56 13.13
N VAL A 78 10.16 5.11 12.01
CA VAL A 78 11.01 4.39 11.05
C VAL A 78 12.37 3.96 11.61
N THR A 79 12.73 4.43 12.82
CA THR A 79 13.92 3.97 13.56
C THR A 79 13.69 2.63 14.27
N ASP A 80 12.44 2.19 14.44
CA ASP A 80 12.07 0.98 15.19
C ASP A 80 11.55 -0.15 14.26
N ARG A 81 12.18 -0.29 13.09
CA ARG A 81 11.77 -1.29 12.07
C ARG A 81 11.86 -2.73 12.55
N ALA A 82 12.79 -3.00 13.48
CA ALA A 82 13.00 -4.34 14.02
C ALA A 82 11.73 -4.90 14.67
N ALA A 83 10.94 -4.05 15.34
CA ALA A 83 9.66 -4.44 15.93
C ALA A 83 8.67 -4.93 14.86
N LEU A 84 8.58 -4.24 13.71
CA LEU A 84 7.71 -4.65 12.62
C LEU A 84 8.25 -5.89 11.90
N VAL A 85 9.56 -5.99 11.66
CA VAL A 85 10.19 -7.19 11.07
C VAL A 85 9.88 -8.44 11.91
N ALA A 86 9.96 -8.34 13.24
CA ALA A 86 9.68 -9.46 14.13
C ALA A 86 8.21 -9.95 14.03
N LEU A 87 7.29 -9.05 13.66
CA LEU A 87 5.86 -9.33 13.58
C LEU A 87 5.42 -9.84 12.21
N ILE A 88 5.87 -9.19 11.12
CA ILE A 88 5.39 -9.48 9.75
C ILE A 88 6.45 -10.10 8.84
N GLY A 89 7.65 -10.32 9.36
CA GLY A 89 8.78 -10.82 8.59
C GLY A 89 9.44 -9.75 7.71
N GLN A 90 10.69 -10.03 7.33
CA GLN A 90 11.56 -9.08 6.64
C GLN A 90 11.02 -8.64 5.27
N GLN A 91 10.41 -9.54 4.50
CA GLN A 91 9.94 -9.23 3.14
C GLN A 91 8.75 -8.27 3.17
N ALA A 92 7.77 -8.50 4.04
CA ALA A 92 6.60 -7.64 4.15
C ALA A 92 7.00 -6.28 4.72
N GLU A 93 7.87 -6.25 5.73
CA GLU A 93 8.37 -5.01 6.30
C GLU A 93 9.17 -4.18 5.28
N ALA A 94 10.01 -4.81 4.45
CA ALA A 94 10.73 -4.11 3.40
C ALA A 94 9.78 -3.41 2.41
N LEU A 95 8.64 -4.03 2.09
CA LEU A 95 7.60 -3.43 1.24
C LEU A 95 6.85 -2.30 1.96
N VAL A 96 6.57 -2.42 3.26
CA VAL A 96 6.00 -1.32 4.07
C VAL A 96 6.95 -0.12 4.10
N TYR A 97 8.25 -0.36 4.34
CA TYR A 97 9.27 0.69 4.31
C TYR A 97 9.38 1.33 2.93
N PHE A 98 9.37 0.52 1.86
CA PHE A 98 9.42 1.02 0.48
C PHE A 98 8.21 1.90 0.16
N TYR A 99 7.00 1.46 0.53
CA TYR A 99 5.77 2.23 0.35
C TYR A 99 5.81 3.56 1.11
N ALA A 100 6.10 3.50 2.41
CA ALA A 100 6.19 4.67 3.27
C ALA A 100 7.32 5.62 2.87
N GLY A 101 8.36 5.11 2.23
CA GLY A 101 9.51 5.87 1.73
C GLY A 101 9.25 6.60 0.41
N CYS A 102 8.10 6.42 -0.25
CA CYS A 102 7.82 7.10 -1.50
C CYS A 102 7.67 8.61 -1.29
N ASP A 103 8.55 9.39 -1.93
CA ASP A 103 8.28 10.80 -2.25
C ASP A 103 7.35 10.83 -3.46
N ARG A 104 6.05 11.07 -3.22
CA ARG A 104 5.02 10.98 -4.27
C ARG A 104 5.19 12.11 -5.28
N ALA A 105 5.54 13.31 -4.82
CA ALA A 105 5.73 14.48 -5.69
C ALA A 105 6.89 14.26 -6.68
N ALA A 106 8.00 13.65 -6.24
CA ALA A 106 9.12 13.33 -7.11
C ALA A 106 8.91 12.06 -7.95
N THR A 107 8.26 11.04 -7.37
CA THR A 107 8.17 9.70 -7.99
C THR A 107 6.99 9.57 -8.94
N TYR A 108 5.78 10.05 -8.57
CA TYR A 108 4.57 9.82 -9.37
C TYR A 108 4.63 10.39 -10.79
N PRO A 109 5.21 11.58 -11.04
CA PRO A 109 5.37 12.07 -12.41
C PRO A 109 6.19 11.16 -13.33
N ARG A 110 7.09 10.35 -12.75
CA ARG A 110 8.00 9.43 -13.45
C ARG A 110 7.39 8.05 -13.71
N LEU A 111 6.20 7.76 -13.16
CA LEU A 111 5.50 6.51 -13.39
C LEU A 111 4.86 6.52 -14.79
N ASP A 112 5.45 5.79 -15.72
CA ASP A 112 5.07 5.75 -17.14
C ASP A 112 4.49 4.39 -17.59
N GLY A 113 4.37 3.43 -16.67
CA GLY A 113 3.90 2.08 -16.95
C GLY A 113 5.01 1.09 -17.35
N THR A 114 6.28 1.53 -17.32
CA THR A 114 7.45 0.66 -17.45
C THR A 114 8.08 0.36 -16.10
N GLU A 115 8.96 -0.64 -16.06
CA GLU A 115 9.67 -1.02 -14.82
C GLU A 115 10.89 -0.13 -14.54
N ALA A 116 11.30 0.73 -15.49
CA ALA A 116 12.48 1.56 -15.41
C ALA A 116 12.22 2.91 -14.72
N VAL A 117 11.70 2.88 -13.50
CA VAL A 117 11.30 4.09 -12.74
C VAL A 117 12.40 4.50 -11.76
N VAL A 118 12.74 5.80 -11.77
CA VAL A 118 13.59 6.38 -10.72
C VAL A 118 12.73 6.75 -9.51
N PHE A 119 12.88 6.00 -8.43
CA PHE A 119 12.15 6.16 -7.18
C PHE A 119 12.96 7.00 -6.18
N ARG A 120 12.34 8.03 -5.59
CA ARG A 120 12.97 8.86 -4.56
C ARG A 120 12.51 8.43 -3.19
N ASN A 121 13.46 8.06 -2.34
CA ASN A 121 13.22 7.68 -0.96
C ASN A 121 13.21 8.94 -0.06
N ARG A 122 12.03 9.31 0.47
CA ARG A 122 11.87 10.52 1.30
C ARG A 122 12.59 10.46 2.65
N PHE A 123 12.89 9.27 3.18
CA PHE A 123 13.64 9.12 4.43
C PHE A 123 15.13 9.41 4.27
N THR A 124 15.69 9.18 3.08
CA THR A 124 17.15 9.29 2.84
C THR A 124 17.52 10.35 1.79
N GLY A 125 16.54 10.86 1.05
CA GLY A 125 16.74 11.73 -0.10
C GLY A 125 17.36 11.05 -1.33
N ARG A 126 17.68 9.75 -1.24
CA ARG A 126 18.36 9.00 -2.31
C ARG A 126 17.38 8.54 -3.39
N GLU A 127 17.86 8.56 -4.62
CA GLU A 127 17.18 7.97 -5.77
C GLU A 127 17.73 6.58 -6.08
N HIS A 128 16.87 5.68 -6.52
CA HIS A 128 17.22 4.34 -6.95
C HIS A 128 16.20 3.80 -7.95
N GLN A 129 16.54 2.72 -8.65
CA GLN A 129 15.58 1.94 -9.42
C GLN A 129 15.17 0.72 -8.58
N PRO A 130 13.88 0.61 -8.19
CA PRO A 130 13.42 -0.54 -7.42
C PRO A 130 13.35 -1.79 -8.32
N PRO A 131 13.47 -3.00 -7.75
CA PRO A 131 13.16 -4.23 -8.47
C PRO A 131 11.72 -4.20 -9.02
N ALA A 132 11.51 -4.81 -10.18
CA ALA A 132 10.20 -4.86 -10.86
C ALA A 132 9.08 -5.39 -9.95
N GLU A 133 9.36 -6.45 -9.18
CA GLU A 133 8.41 -7.03 -8.22
C GLU A 133 7.98 -6.04 -7.13
N ALA A 134 8.94 -5.28 -6.57
CA ALA A 134 8.66 -4.30 -5.53
C ALA A 134 7.85 -3.12 -6.09
N LEU A 135 8.15 -2.69 -7.32
CA LEU A 135 7.36 -1.65 -8.01
C LEU A 135 5.92 -2.11 -8.25
N ARG A 136 5.72 -3.33 -8.76
CA ARG A 136 4.38 -3.90 -8.98
C ARG A 136 3.59 -4.03 -7.68
N ALA A 137 4.22 -4.51 -6.61
CA ALA A 137 3.62 -4.59 -5.29
C ALA A 137 3.23 -3.20 -4.74
N PHE A 138 4.14 -2.23 -4.84
CA PHE A 138 3.90 -0.83 -4.45
C PHE A 138 2.70 -0.22 -5.20
N LEU A 139 2.63 -0.40 -6.52
CA LEU A 139 1.53 0.13 -7.34
C LEU A 139 0.21 -0.56 -7.02
N THR A 140 0.24 -1.86 -6.72
CA THR A 140 -0.96 -2.62 -6.33
C THR A 140 -1.49 -2.13 -4.96
N ILE A 141 -0.62 -1.93 -3.97
CA ILE A 141 -1.00 -1.33 -2.68
C ILE A 141 -1.50 0.10 -2.87
N THR A 142 -0.84 0.90 -3.72
CA THR A 142 -1.28 2.26 -4.06
C THR A 142 -2.69 2.25 -4.63
N ALA A 143 -2.98 1.37 -5.59
CA ALA A 143 -4.33 1.27 -6.17
C ALA A 143 -5.38 0.89 -5.12
N ALA A 144 -5.10 -0.08 -4.24
CA ALA A 144 -6.02 -0.47 -3.16
C ALA A 144 -6.26 0.66 -2.16
N ASN A 145 -5.19 1.32 -1.72
CA ASN A 145 -5.22 2.47 -0.81
C ASN A 145 -6.12 3.58 -1.35
N GLU A 146 -5.82 4.05 -2.56
CA GLU A 146 -6.52 5.20 -3.14
C GLU A 146 -7.99 4.83 -3.45
N LEU A 147 -8.26 3.62 -3.97
CA LEU A 147 -9.64 3.20 -4.22
C LEU A 147 -10.49 3.09 -2.94
N ASP A 148 -9.90 2.68 -1.81
CA ASP A 148 -10.64 2.66 -0.53
C ASP A 148 -10.91 4.07 -0.01
N VAL A 149 -9.89 4.95 -0.05
CA VAL A 149 -10.01 6.35 0.39
C VAL A 149 -11.09 7.09 -0.39
N LEU A 150 -11.06 7.04 -1.72
CA LEU A 150 -12.00 7.77 -2.56
C LEU A 150 -13.42 7.20 -2.45
N ALA A 151 -13.58 5.90 -2.24
CA ALA A 151 -14.89 5.28 -2.05
C ALA A 151 -15.60 5.77 -0.77
N HIS A 152 -14.84 6.24 0.23
CA HIS A 152 -15.37 6.67 1.52
C HIS A 152 -15.20 8.16 1.80
N ASN A 153 -14.75 8.95 0.81
CA ASN A 153 -14.64 10.39 0.94
C ASN A 153 -14.92 11.07 -0.42
N SER A 154 -16.14 11.58 -0.59
CA SER A 154 -16.59 12.20 -1.83
C SER A 154 -15.83 13.49 -2.20
N ASP A 155 -15.31 14.22 -1.21
CA ASP A 155 -14.56 15.44 -1.48
C ASP A 155 -13.17 15.12 -2.01
N LEU A 156 -12.48 14.14 -1.42
CA LEU A 156 -11.23 13.62 -1.97
C LEU A 156 -11.45 12.98 -3.34
N ALA A 157 -12.55 12.23 -3.53
CA ALA A 157 -12.91 11.67 -4.83
C ALA A 157 -13.04 12.76 -5.91
N ARG A 158 -13.74 13.85 -5.60
CA ARG A 158 -13.91 14.99 -6.52
C ARG A 158 -12.59 15.70 -6.79
N GLN A 159 -11.77 15.91 -5.76
CA GLN A 159 -10.53 16.68 -5.85
C GLN A 159 -9.40 15.89 -6.53
N HIS A 160 -9.23 14.61 -6.20
CA HIS A 160 -8.06 13.81 -6.59
C HIS A 160 -8.38 12.69 -7.59
N GLY A 161 -9.65 12.26 -7.69
CA GLY A 161 -10.08 11.15 -8.54
C GLY A 161 -9.59 11.23 -9.99
N PRO A 162 -9.78 12.36 -10.71
CA PRO A 162 -9.31 12.47 -12.10
C PRO A 162 -7.79 12.34 -12.25
N GLY A 163 -7.02 12.85 -11.30
CA GLY A 163 -5.55 12.74 -11.30
C GLY A 163 -5.11 11.30 -11.04
N LEU A 164 -5.73 10.65 -10.06
CA LEU A 164 -5.48 9.25 -9.71
C LEU A 164 -5.88 8.29 -10.82
N TYR A 165 -7.02 8.52 -11.49
CA TYR A 165 -7.43 7.72 -12.65
C TYR A 165 -6.40 7.78 -13.78
N ARG A 166 -5.90 8.97 -14.12
CA ARG A 166 -4.83 9.13 -15.13
C ARG A 166 -3.55 8.42 -14.72
N LEU A 167 -3.15 8.52 -13.45
CA LEU A 167 -1.97 7.84 -12.93
C LEU A 167 -2.13 6.31 -13.01
N LEU A 168 -3.21 5.76 -12.45
CA LEU A 168 -3.45 4.33 -12.34
C LEU A 168 -3.74 3.67 -13.69
N THR A 169 -4.33 4.40 -14.64
CA THR A 169 -4.47 3.94 -16.03
C THR A 169 -3.12 3.85 -16.72
N ARG A 170 -2.26 4.86 -16.55
CA ARG A 170 -0.91 4.89 -17.13
C ARG A 170 -0.03 3.76 -16.59
N VAL A 171 -0.09 3.47 -15.30
CA VAL A 171 0.64 2.33 -14.71
C VAL A 171 -0.07 0.99 -14.88
N GLY A 172 -1.20 0.94 -15.59
CA GLY A 172 -2.02 -0.26 -15.78
C GLY A 172 -1.24 -1.52 -16.17
N PRO A 173 -0.26 -1.48 -17.11
CA PRO A 173 0.54 -2.65 -17.47
C PRO A 173 1.30 -3.31 -16.30
N LEU A 174 1.51 -2.57 -15.21
CA LEU A 174 2.18 -3.05 -14.00
C LEU A 174 1.21 -3.59 -12.94
N LEU A 175 -0.09 -3.33 -13.08
CA LEU A 175 -1.11 -3.74 -12.13
C LEU A 175 -1.68 -5.14 -12.44
N PRO A 176 -2.10 -5.90 -11.41
CA PRO A 176 -2.90 -7.11 -11.60
C PRO A 176 -4.17 -6.81 -12.42
N PRO A 177 -4.66 -7.73 -13.27
CA PRO A 177 -5.89 -7.53 -14.04
C PRO A 177 -7.08 -7.07 -13.18
N ALA A 178 -7.30 -7.72 -12.04
CA ALA A 178 -8.40 -7.38 -11.13
C ALA A 178 -8.30 -5.94 -10.57
N ALA A 179 -7.07 -5.47 -10.31
CA ALA A 179 -6.83 -4.10 -9.85
C ALA A 179 -7.10 -3.08 -10.97
N ARG A 180 -6.66 -3.36 -12.22
CA ARG A 180 -6.96 -2.52 -13.38
C ARG A 180 -8.47 -2.38 -13.60
N ASP A 181 -9.19 -3.50 -13.56
CA ASP A 181 -10.63 -3.49 -13.77
C ASP A 181 -11.35 -2.73 -12.64
N ALA A 182 -10.85 -2.83 -11.39
CA ALA A 182 -11.38 -2.07 -10.27
C ALA A 182 -11.15 -0.56 -10.44
N VAL A 183 -9.97 -0.15 -10.94
CA VAL A 183 -9.66 1.25 -11.27
C VAL A 183 -10.62 1.77 -12.35
N ALA A 184 -10.77 1.04 -13.45
CA ALA A 184 -11.66 1.42 -14.54
C ALA A 184 -13.12 1.54 -14.09
N ARG A 185 -13.62 0.60 -13.27
CA ARG A 185 -15.00 0.63 -12.79
C ARG A 185 -15.30 1.72 -11.77
N ARG A 186 -14.33 2.11 -10.94
CA ARG A 186 -14.56 3.00 -9.80
C ARG A 186 -14.17 4.45 -10.06
N LEU A 187 -13.21 4.69 -10.95
CA LEU A 187 -12.68 6.03 -11.23
C LEU A 187 -12.83 6.46 -12.70
N GLY A 188 -13.22 5.53 -13.59
CA GLY A 188 -13.47 5.80 -15.01
C GLY A 188 -14.90 6.18 -15.33
#